data_AF-A0A6V8DYG7-F1
#
_entry.id   AF-A0A6V8DYG7-F1
#
_cell.length_a   1.000
_cell.length_b   1.000
_cell.length_c   1.000
_cell.angle_alpha   90.00
_cell.angle_beta   90.00
_cell.angle_gamma   90.00
#
_symmetry.space_group_name_H-M   'P 1'
#
loop_
_entity.id
_entity.type
_entity.pdbx_description
1 polymer ?
#
loop_
_entity_poly.entity_id
_entity_poly.type
_entity_poly.pdbx_seq_one_letter_code
_entity_poly.pdbx_strand_id
1 'polypeptide(L)'
;MEKMNATYWQYSPPNSPHPLPKSPFVCTNSEILPLEFNLNSTSEIQIDELKKTVSQAKLEEVSLEHFLATNSAPSMNDRMPILLLGELANPFQLSKLKLGIIPVIKVRLNGLCRTYADGLDPRMIRPGIHHITLARSAGWWEATHLAFATLPQMKQMVEWLNNGRRGEWRPVKPREGTIRVENDIQLRHPTIESISWDGKIETCIEEEPDANGPSFDITQVMVPIHTKYGCYDSRGKIIRCIHVGQRDFHTNLFRRGSSMRWQDIIDIV
;
A
#
# COMPACT_ATOMS: atom_id res chain seq x y z
N MET A 1 -5.16 17.69 -5.72
CA MET A 1 -4.56 17.07 -6.94
C MET A 1 -5.47 17.42 -8.10
N GLU A 2 -4.96 17.59 -9.32
CA GLU A 2 -5.79 17.81 -10.52
C GLU A 2 -6.06 16.49 -11.24
N LYS A 3 -7.12 16.46 -12.06
CA LYS A 3 -7.39 15.35 -12.98
C LYS A 3 -6.20 15.17 -13.92
N MET A 4 -5.70 13.94 -14.06
CA MET A 4 -4.55 13.65 -14.91
C MET A 4 -4.64 12.29 -15.59
N ASN A 5 -3.94 12.15 -16.71
CA ASN A 5 -3.75 10.85 -17.33
C ASN A 5 -2.80 10.00 -16.49
N ALA A 6 -3.14 8.74 -16.25
CA ALA A 6 -2.33 7.83 -15.44
C ALA A 6 -0.93 7.61 -16.04
N THR A 7 -0.78 7.75 -17.37
CA THR A 7 0.52 7.65 -18.05
C THR A 7 1.50 8.75 -17.69
N TYR A 8 1.07 9.85 -17.06
CA TYR A 8 1.97 10.88 -16.53
C TYR A 8 2.63 10.46 -15.20
N TRP A 9 2.14 9.41 -14.55
CA TRP A 9 2.71 8.87 -13.31
C TRP A 9 3.72 7.74 -13.58
N GLN A 10 4.62 7.96 -14.56
CA GLN A 10 5.53 6.92 -15.04
C GLN A 10 6.45 6.41 -13.93
N TYR A 11 6.52 5.08 -13.84
CA TYR A 11 7.48 4.40 -13.00
C TYR A 11 8.82 4.29 -13.70
N SER A 12 9.90 4.60 -12.98
CA SER A 12 11.25 4.19 -13.35
C SER A 12 11.93 3.65 -12.09
N PRO A 13 12.87 2.70 -12.18
CA PRO A 13 13.59 2.21 -11.00
C PRO A 13 14.26 3.29 -10.14
N PRO A 14 14.77 4.41 -10.70
CA PRO A 14 15.24 5.52 -9.89
C PRO A 14 14.19 6.12 -8.95
N ASN A 15 12.92 6.13 -9.38
CA ASN A 15 11.81 6.81 -8.69
C ASN A 15 10.79 5.79 -8.18
N SER A 16 11.29 4.70 -7.61
CA SER A 16 10.51 3.58 -7.13
C SER A 16 10.81 3.38 -5.65
N PRO A 17 9.79 3.27 -4.78
CA PRO A 17 8.34 3.28 -5.07
C PRO A 17 7.68 4.66 -5.05
N HIS A 18 8.46 5.74 -5.05
CA HIS A 18 7.99 7.10 -4.83
C HIS A 18 8.27 8.02 -6.03
N PRO A 19 7.39 8.99 -6.35
CA PRO A 19 6.29 9.47 -5.50
C PRO A 19 4.97 8.72 -5.69
N LEU A 20 4.16 8.68 -4.62
CA LEU A 20 2.77 8.23 -4.64
C LEU A 20 1.84 9.45 -4.49
N PRO A 21 0.59 9.39 -4.99
CA PRO A 21 -0.37 10.48 -4.78
C PRO A 21 -0.55 10.80 -3.29
N LYS A 22 -0.43 12.08 -2.92
CA LYS A 22 -0.56 12.51 -1.52
C LYS A 22 -2.02 12.64 -1.06
N SER A 23 -2.97 12.69 -2.00
CA SER A 23 -4.39 12.86 -1.74
C SER A 23 -5.18 11.63 -2.20
N PRO A 24 -6.38 11.38 -1.66
CA PRO A 24 -7.30 10.37 -2.17
C PRO A 24 -7.64 10.59 -3.65
N PHE A 25 -7.92 9.50 -4.35
CA PHE A 25 -8.19 9.52 -5.78
C PHE A 25 -9.02 8.33 -6.23
N VAL A 26 -9.60 8.45 -7.43
CA VAL A 26 -10.20 7.34 -8.16
C VAL A 26 -9.29 7.02 -9.35
N CYS A 27 -8.82 5.78 -9.42
CA CYS A 27 -8.10 5.26 -10.57
C CYS A 27 -9.10 4.65 -11.56
N THR A 28 -9.02 5.07 -12.82
CA THR A 28 -9.72 4.43 -13.94
C THR A 28 -8.71 3.72 -14.84
N ASN A 29 -9.17 3.16 -15.97
CA ASN A 29 -8.28 2.50 -16.93
C ASN A 29 -7.25 3.45 -17.58
N SER A 30 -7.44 4.77 -17.49
CA SER A 30 -6.58 5.76 -18.14
C SER A 30 -6.37 7.04 -17.33
N GLU A 31 -7.20 7.32 -16.34
CA GLU A 31 -7.21 8.60 -15.62
C GLU A 31 -7.10 8.40 -14.11
N ILE A 32 -6.57 9.43 -13.47
CA ILE A 32 -6.54 9.59 -12.02
C ILE A 32 -7.41 10.81 -11.72
N LEU A 33 -8.51 10.58 -11.03
CA LEU A 33 -9.50 11.61 -10.70
C LEU A 33 -9.35 11.97 -9.20
N PRO A 34 -9.23 13.25 -8.84
CA PRO A 34 -9.15 13.67 -7.44
C PRO A 34 -10.40 13.26 -6.67
N LEU A 35 -10.23 12.69 -5.47
CA LEU A 35 -11.33 12.37 -4.58
C LEU A 35 -11.22 13.24 -3.33
N GLU A 36 -12.23 14.07 -3.11
CA GLU A 36 -12.37 14.86 -1.90
C GLU A 36 -12.96 13.98 -0.81
N PHE A 37 -12.08 13.51 0.06
CA PHE A 37 -12.42 12.67 1.19
C PHE A 37 -11.67 13.15 2.41
N ASN A 38 -12.41 13.32 3.50
CA ASN A 38 -11.87 13.57 4.82
C ASN A 38 -12.79 12.88 5.83
N LEU A 39 -12.20 12.22 6.83
CA LEU A 39 -12.93 11.64 7.94
C LEU A 39 -12.28 12.02 9.27
N ASN A 40 -12.73 13.13 9.84
CA ASN A 40 -12.26 13.66 11.12
C ASN A 40 -12.94 12.91 12.28
N SER A 41 -12.43 11.74 12.61
CA SER A 41 -12.72 11.02 13.85
C SER A 41 -11.45 10.31 14.31
N THR A 42 -11.26 10.12 15.61
CA THR A 42 -10.15 9.30 16.13
C THR A 42 -10.65 7.99 16.73
N SER A 43 -11.96 7.80 16.82
CA SER A 43 -12.57 6.57 17.30
C SER A 43 -12.39 5.44 16.29
N GLU A 44 -12.41 4.20 16.76
CA GLU A 44 -12.52 3.05 15.86
C GLU A 44 -13.86 3.09 15.10
N ILE A 45 -13.84 2.68 13.83
CA ILE A 45 -15.04 2.56 13.00
C ILE A 45 -15.11 1.16 12.37
N GLN A 46 -16.32 0.75 12.01
CA GLN A 46 -16.53 -0.50 11.26
C GLN A 46 -16.23 -0.30 9.77
N ILE A 47 -15.79 -1.35 9.07
CA ILE A 47 -15.43 -1.23 7.65
C ILE A 47 -16.61 -0.84 6.76
N ASP A 48 -17.83 -1.27 7.10
CA ASP A 48 -19.02 -0.91 6.34
C ASP A 48 -19.39 0.56 6.52
N GLU A 49 -19.12 1.12 7.70
CA GLU A 49 -19.23 2.55 7.93
C GLU A 49 -18.18 3.32 7.13
N LEU A 50 -16.91 2.87 7.12
CA LEU A 50 -15.86 3.46 6.29
C LEU A 50 -16.26 3.44 4.80
N LYS A 51 -16.76 2.31 4.29
CA LYS A 51 -17.21 2.17 2.90
C LYS A 51 -18.34 3.14 2.57
N LYS A 52 -19.29 3.34 3.49
CA LYS A 52 -20.37 4.31 3.36
C LYS A 52 -19.86 5.76 3.34
N THR A 53 -18.91 6.11 4.22
CA THR A 53 -18.31 7.45 4.18
C THR A 53 -17.55 7.69 2.87
N VAL A 54 -16.79 6.69 2.41
CA VAL A 54 -16.06 6.77 1.13
C VAL A 54 -17.04 6.88 -0.06
N SER A 55 -18.20 6.22 -0.03
CA SER A 55 -19.20 6.35 -1.11
C SER A 55 -19.78 7.77 -1.23
N GLN A 56 -19.75 8.54 -0.13
CA GLN A 56 -20.21 9.92 -0.08
C GLN A 56 -19.12 10.94 -0.44
N ALA A 57 -17.86 10.50 -0.55
CA ALA A 57 -16.74 11.35 -0.99
C ALA A 57 -17.03 11.99 -2.34
N LYS A 58 -16.49 13.19 -2.55
CA LYS A 58 -16.81 14.02 -3.72
C LYS A 58 -15.78 13.86 -4.82
N LEU A 59 -16.26 13.69 -6.05
CA LEU A 59 -15.48 13.73 -7.27
C LEU A 59 -16.01 14.91 -8.08
N GLU A 60 -15.30 16.04 -8.03
CA GLU A 60 -15.87 17.33 -8.45
C GLU A 60 -17.20 17.57 -7.68
N GLU A 61 -18.31 17.80 -8.37
CA GLU A 61 -19.60 18.11 -7.73
C GLU A 61 -20.43 16.86 -7.33
N VAL A 62 -20.09 15.68 -7.85
CA VAL A 62 -20.88 14.45 -7.66
C VAL A 62 -20.31 13.56 -6.55
N SER A 63 -21.16 12.76 -5.89
CA SER A 63 -20.67 11.74 -4.97
C SER A 63 -20.02 10.58 -5.72
N LEU A 64 -19.09 9.88 -5.06
CA LEU A 64 -18.49 8.66 -5.59
C LEU A 64 -19.56 7.62 -5.93
N GLU A 65 -20.59 7.47 -5.09
CA GLU A 65 -21.72 6.58 -5.33
C GLU A 65 -22.43 6.90 -6.66
N HIS A 66 -22.76 8.17 -6.91
CA HIS A 66 -23.38 8.59 -8.15
C HIS A 66 -22.44 8.38 -9.34
N PHE A 67 -21.15 8.70 -9.18
CA PHE A 67 -20.13 8.47 -10.21
C PHE A 67 -20.01 6.99 -10.59
N LEU A 68 -20.00 6.09 -9.60
CA LEU A 68 -19.97 4.64 -9.83
C LEU A 68 -21.22 4.18 -10.59
N ALA A 69 -22.41 4.62 -10.17
CA ALA A 69 -23.67 4.26 -10.82
C ALA A 69 -23.73 4.72 -12.28
N THR A 70 -23.38 5.98 -12.55
CA THR A 70 -23.38 6.56 -13.91
C THR A 70 -22.41 5.85 -14.85
N ASN A 71 -21.30 5.32 -14.32
CA ASN A 71 -20.32 4.55 -15.09
C ASN A 71 -20.59 3.04 -15.09
N SER A 72 -21.75 2.59 -14.60
CA SER A 72 -22.11 1.16 -14.49
C SER A 72 -21.04 0.33 -13.74
N ALA A 73 -20.38 0.93 -12.76
CA ALA A 73 -19.36 0.29 -11.96
C ALA A 73 -19.96 -0.31 -10.67
N PRO A 74 -19.37 -1.39 -10.12
CA PRO A 74 -19.82 -1.97 -8.85
C PRO A 74 -19.80 -0.95 -7.72
N SER A 75 -20.80 -1.05 -6.84
CA SER A 75 -21.01 -0.16 -5.70
C SER A 75 -19.89 -0.31 -4.66
N MET A 76 -19.87 0.57 -3.66
CA MET A 76 -18.96 0.40 -2.51
C MET A 76 -19.27 -0.86 -1.71
N ASN A 77 -20.52 -1.33 -1.66
CA ASN A 77 -20.90 -2.53 -0.91
C ASN A 77 -20.25 -3.80 -1.47
N ASP A 78 -20.05 -3.86 -2.80
CA ASP A 78 -19.42 -4.98 -3.51
C ASP A 78 -17.89 -5.02 -3.40
N ARG A 79 -17.31 -4.06 -2.68
CA ARG A 79 -15.86 -3.85 -2.59
C ARG A 79 -15.33 -4.18 -1.20
N MET A 80 -14.10 -4.68 -1.20
CA MET A 80 -13.32 -4.98 -0.01
C MET A 80 -12.07 -4.09 0.01
N PRO A 81 -11.60 -3.69 1.19
CA PRO A 81 -10.37 -2.93 1.31
C PRO A 81 -9.14 -3.80 0.98
N ILE A 82 -8.25 -3.27 0.16
CA ILE A 82 -6.95 -3.86 -0.17
C ILE A 82 -5.86 -2.80 0.03
N LEU A 83 -4.80 -3.16 0.74
CA LEU A 83 -3.61 -2.31 0.88
C LEU A 83 -2.81 -2.34 -0.43
N LEU A 84 -2.58 -1.17 -1.03
CA LEU A 84 -1.78 -1.07 -2.24
C LEU A 84 -0.30 -0.97 -1.89
N LEU A 85 0.47 -1.96 -2.34
CA LEU A 85 1.92 -2.04 -2.13
C LEU A 85 2.67 -2.03 -3.45
N GLY A 86 3.88 -1.46 -3.44
CA GLY A 86 4.79 -1.45 -4.59
C GLY A 86 4.14 -0.97 -5.88
N GLU A 87 4.20 -1.81 -6.91
CA GLU A 87 3.62 -1.50 -8.22
C GLU A 87 2.11 -1.22 -8.15
N LEU A 88 1.37 -1.90 -7.27
CA LEU A 88 -0.08 -1.67 -7.16
C LEU A 88 -0.41 -0.29 -6.58
N ALA A 89 0.50 0.30 -5.80
CA ALA A 89 0.34 1.66 -5.28
C ALA A 89 0.61 2.73 -6.34
N ASN A 90 1.33 2.37 -7.42
CA ASN A 90 1.60 3.29 -8.51
C ASN A 90 0.36 3.41 -9.43
N PRO A 91 -0.20 4.63 -9.61
CA PRO A 91 -1.40 4.81 -10.42
C PRO A 91 -1.27 4.38 -11.89
N PHE A 92 -0.09 4.57 -12.50
CA PHE A 92 0.16 4.14 -13.88
C PHE A 92 0.09 2.61 -14.02
N GLN A 93 0.73 1.88 -13.11
CA GLN A 93 0.68 0.43 -13.12
C GLN A 93 -0.72 -0.07 -12.80
N LEU A 94 -1.39 0.52 -11.81
CA LEU A 94 -2.76 0.17 -11.43
C LEU A 94 -3.74 0.37 -12.59
N SER A 95 -3.65 1.48 -13.33
CA SER A 95 -4.51 1.74 -14.48
C SER A 95 -4.24 0.78 -15.64
N LYS A 96 -2.97 0.40 -15.86
CA LYS A 96 -2.55 -0.53 -16.92
C LYS A 96 -3.14 -1.93 -16.75
N LEU A 97 -3.51 -2.32 -15.52
CA LEU A 97 -4.23 -3.57 -15.25
C LEU A 97 -5.67 -3.58 -15.77
N LYS A 98 -6.21 -2.42 -16.19
CA LYS A 98 -7.57 -2.28 -16.75
C LYS A 98 -8.65 -2.87 -15.84
N LEU A 99 -8.53 -2.60 -14.54
CA LEU A 99 -9.43 -3.15 -13.51
C LEU A 99 -10.80 -2.45 -13.47
N GLY A 100 -11.02 -1.42 -14.28
CA GLY A 100 -12.18 -0.53 -14.17
C GLY A 100 -11.94 0.54 -13.10
N ILE A 101 -13.02 1.00 -12.46
CA ILE A 101 -12.97 2.09 -11.48
C ILE A 101 -12.56 1.57 -10.10
N ILE A 102 -11.49 2.12 -9.54
CA ILE A 102 -10.92 1.78 -8.22
C ILE A 102 -10.79 3.05 -7.36
N PRO A 103 -11.64 3.22 -6.33
CA PRO A 103 -11.47 4.25 -5.32
C PRO A 103 -10.27 3.94 -4.41
N VAL A 104 -9.47 4.97 -4.10
CA VAL A 104 -8.27 4.88 -3.28
C VAL A 104 -8.24 6.03 -2.27
N ILE A 105 -8.08 5.70 -0.98
CA ILE A 105 -7.88 6.67 0.09
C ILE A 105 -6.47 6.55 0.68
N LYS A 106 -6.05 7.61 1.37
CA LYS A 106 -4.80 7.60 2.14
C LYS A 106 -5.05 6.99 3.51
N VAL A 107 -4.13 6.13 3.94
CA VAL A 107 -4.13 5.52 5.27
C VAL A 107 -2.76 5.60 5.89
N ARG A 108 -2.71 5.57 7.22
CA ARG A 108 -1.49 5.43 8.03
C ARG A 108 -1.40 4.00 8.52
N LEU A 109 -0.25 3.37 8.28
CA LEU A 109 0.16 2.13 8.92
C LEU A 109 0.77 2.45 10.28
N ASN A 110 0.48 1.65 11.29
CA ASN A 110 1.10 1.71 12.61
C ASN A 110 1.60 0.32 13.02
N GLY A 111 2.84 0.24 13.52
CA GLY A 111 3.48 -1.03 13.90
C GLY A 111 3.88 -1.90 12.69
N LEU A 112 3.73 -1.38 11.47
CA LEU A 112 3.97 -2.06 10.20
C LEU A 112 4.71 -1.14 9.24
N CYS A 113 5.59 -1.70 8.43
CA CYS A 113 6.31 -0.96 7.42
C CYS A 113 6.36 -1.69 6.07
N ARG A 114 6.47 -0.91 5.00
CA ARG A 114 6.71 -1.33 3.64
C ARG A 114 8.20 -1.55 3.45
N THR A 115 8.54 -2.70 2.92
CA THR A 115 9.91 -3.17 2.78
C THR A 115 10.08 -3.96 1.48
N TYR A 116 11.33 -4.18 1.07
CA TYR A 116 11.62 -4.91 -0.15
C TYR A 116 11.45 -6.42 0.03
N ALA A 117 10.82 -7.06 -0.94
CA ALA A 117 10.83 -8.50 -1.07
C ALA A 117 12.19 -8.98 -1.63
N ASP A 118 12.66 -10.13 -1.18
CA ASP A 118 13.84 -10.83 -1.73
C ASP A 118 13.48 -11.55 -3.05
N GLY A 119 12.86 -10.81 -3.97
CA GLY A 119 12.40 -11.30 -5.27
C GLY A 119 12.54 -10.22 -6.34
N LEU A 120 13.01 -10.63 -7.52
CA LEU A 120 13.15 -9.78 -8.70
C LEU A 120 11.97 -9.98 -9.65
N ASP A 121 11.41 -8.88 -10.13
CA ASP A 121 10.43 -8.83 -11.20
C ASP A 121 11.09 -8.64 -12.57
N PRO A 122 11.16 -9.68 -13.42
CA PRO A 122 11.84 -9.59 -14.70
C PRO A 122 11.11 -8.76 -15.78
N ARG A 123 9.90 -8.23 -15.52
CA ARG A 123 9.05 -7.60 -16.55
C ARG A 123 9.57 -6.26 -17.05
N MET A 124 10.11 -5.43 -16.15
CA MET A 124 10.37 -4.03 -16.47
C MET A 124 11.83 -3.78 -16.87
N ILE A 125 12.82 -4.35 -16.16
CA ILE A 125 14.26 -4.20 -16.42
C ILE A 125 15.00 -5.52 -16.13
N ARG A 126 16.20 -5.70 -16.70
CA ARG A 126 17.11 -6.79 -16.36
C ARG A 126 18.39 -6.24 -15.70
N PRO A 127 18.70 -6.65 -14.45
CA PRO A 127 17.91 -7.48 -13.54
C PRO A 127 16.60 -6.80 -13.09
N GLY A 128 15.65 -7.62 -12.64
CA GLY A 128 14.27 -7.21 -12.36
C GLY A 128 14.09 -6.12 -11.31
N ILE A 129 12.88 -5.58 -11.21
CA ILE A 129 12.50 -4.64 -10.14
C ILE A 129 12.25 -5.39 -8.83
N HIS A 130 12.70 -4.87 -7.69
CA HIS A 130 12.31 -5.47 -6.40
C HIS A 130 10.89 -5.06 -6.06
N HIS A 131 10.08 -6.04 -5.72
CA HIS A 131 8.75 -5.77 -5.22
C HIS A 131 8.77 -5.33 -3.76
N ILE A 132 7.65 -4.77 -3.32
CA ILE A 132 7.46 -4.27 -1.97
C ILE A 132 6.42 -5.14 -1.27
N THR A 133 6.78 -5.57 -0.08
CA THR A 133 5.94 -6.34 0.84
C THR A 133 5.78 -5.56 2.15
N LEU A 134 5.07 -6.16 3.10
CA LEU A 134 4.81 -5.62 4.44
C LEU A 134 5.61 -6.40 5.50
N ALA A 135 6.07 -5.73 6.55
CA ALA A 135 6.73 -6.34 7.70
C ALA A 135 6.38 -5.64 9.02
N ARG A 136 6.40 -6.38 10.13
CA ARG A 136 6.31 -5.85 11.49
C ARG A 136 7.44 -4.86 11.77
N SER A 137 7.11 -3.71 12.35
CA SER A 137 8.09 -2.74 12.84
C SER A 137 7.51 -1.98 14.02
N ALA A 138 7.89 -2.36 15.23
CA ALA A 138 7.37 -1.75 16.45
C ALA A 138 7.64 -0.23 16.49
N GLY A 139 6.65 0.55 16.94
CA GLY A 139 6.71 2.01 17.03
C GLY A 139 6.72 2.76 15.69
N TRP A 140 6.72 2.06 14.56
CA TRP A 140 6.80 2.69 13.24
C TRP A 140 5.44 3.19 12.75
N TRP A 141 5.43 4.28 11.99
CA TRP A 141 4.28 4.71 11.20
C TRP A 141 4.69 5.18 9.81
N GLU A 142 3.81 5.00 8.83
CA GLU A 142 3.97 5.64 7.52
C GLU A 142 2.65 5.75 6.76
N ALA A 143 2.58 6.69 5.83
CA ALA A 143 1.45 6.82 4.92
C ALA A 143 1.54 5.85 3.75
N THR A 144 0.38 5.31 3.35
CA THR A 144 0.20 4.51 2.16
C THR A 144 -1.24 4.60 1.64
N HIS A 145 -1.63 3.71 0.75
CA HIS A 145 -2.90 3.74 0.02
C HIS A 145 -3.74 2.50 0.29
N LEU A 146 -5.01 2.73 0.58
CA LEU A 146 -6.03 1.69 0.69
C LEU A 146 -6.99 1.84 -0.48
N ALA A 147 -7.11 0.80 -1.29
CA ALA A 147 -8.09 0.75 -2.37
C ALA A 147 -9.33 -0.04 -1.97
N PHE A 148 -10.46 0.27 -2.60
CA PHE A 148 -11.69 -0.49 -2.47
C PHE A 148 -11.96 -1.23 -3.79
N ALA A 149 -11.73 -2.54 -3.79
CA ALA A 149 -11.77 -3.37 -4.98
C ALA A 149 -12.75 -4.52 -4.81
N THR A 150 -13.41 -4.92 -5.90
CA THR A 150 -14.22 -6.13 -5.94
C THR A 150 -13.32 -7.38 -5.92
N LEU A 151 -13.89 -8.52 -5.56
CA LEU A 151 -13.14 -9.79 -5.56
C LEU A 151 -12.51 -10.11 -6.95
N PRO A 152 -13.19 -9.93 -8.09
CA PRO A 152 -12.57 -10.10 -9.41
C PRO A 152 -11.39 -9.15 -9.65
N GLN A 153 -11.48 -7.89 -9.21
CA GLN A 153 -10.39 -6.92 -9.35
C GLN A 153 -9.18 -7.33 -8.50
N MET A 154 -9.40 -7.72 -7.25
CA MET A 154 -8.33 -8.19 -6.36
C MET A 154 -7.62 -9.44 -6.89
N LYS A 155 -8.36 -10.40 -7.47
CA LYS A 155 -7.76 -11.59 -8.10
C LYS A 155 -6.81 -11.21 -9.24
N GLN A 156 -7.21 -10.28 -10.09
CA GLN A 156 -6.37 -9.78 -11.18
C GLN A 156 -5.13 -9.05 -10.67
N MET A 157 -5.24 -8.26 -9.59
CA MET A 157 -4.07 -7.62 -8.96
C MET A 157 -3.05 -8.66 -8.46
N VAL A 158 -3.51 -9.70 -7.78
CA VAL A 158 -2.63 -10.78 -7.28
C VAL A 158 -2.06 -11.62 -8.42
N GLU A 159 -2.85 -11.90 -9.46
CA GLU A 159 -2.36 -12.61 -10.65
C GLU A 159 -1.28 -11.82 -11.38
N TRP A 160 -1.47 -10.50 -11.51
CA TRP A 160 -0.44 -9.60 -12.05
C TRP A 160 0.85 -9.69 -11.23
N LEU A 161 0.78 -9.59 -9.90
CA LEU A 161 1.96 -9.69 -9.05
C LEU A 161 2.67 -11.05 -9.19
N ASN A 162 1.91 -12.13 -9.34
CA ASN A 162 2.47 -13.47 -9.56
C ASN A 162 3.22 -13.60 -10.90
N ASN A 163 2.96 -12.76 -11.91
CA ASN A 163 3.68 -12.75 -13.18
C ASN A 163 3.84 -14.15 -13.81
N GLY A 164 2.73 -14.90 -13.84
CA GLY A 164 2.70 -16.29 -14.35
C GLY A 164 3.30 -17.36 -13.43
N ARG A 165 3.90 -16.97 -12.29
CA ARG A 165 4.43 -17.88 -11.27
C ARG A 165 3.44 -18.02 -10.13
N ARG A 166 2.75 -19.16 -10.07
CA ARG A 166 1.75 -19.39 -9.02
C ARG A 166 2.39 -19.42 -7.63
N GLY A 167 1.80 -18.67 -6.71
CA GLY A 167 2.06 -18.77 -5.28
C GLY A 167 3.25 -17.96 -4.77
N GLU A 168 3.88 -17.11 -5.59
CA GLU A 168 4.89 -16.16 -5.09
C GLU A 168 4.21 -15.07 -4.26
N TRP A 169 3.04 -14.62 -4.70
CA TRP A 169 2.17 -13.67 -4.00
C TRP A 169 0.92 -14.32 -3.45
N ARG A 170 0.60 -14.00 -2.19
CA ARG A 170 -0.64 -14.41 -1.54
C ARG A 170 -1.40 -13.20 -1.01
N PRO A 171 -2.73 -13.16 -1.17
CA PRO A 171 -3.56 -12.22 -0.44
C PRO A 171 -3.72 -12.73 1.00
N VAL A 172 -3.33 -11.93 1.99
CA VAL A 172 -3.50 -12.27 3.42
C VAL A 172 -4.22 -11.17 4.17
N LYS A 173 -4.62 -11.49 5.39
CA LYS A 173 -5.19 -10.54 6.36
C LYS A 173 -4.23 -10.46 7.54
N PRO A 174 -3.57 -9.31 7.78
CA PRO A 174 -2.71 -9.15 8.94
C PRO A 174 -3.50 -9.31 10.25
N ARG A 175 -2.83 -9.80 11.30
CA ARG A 175 -3.37 -9.90 12.68
C ARG A 175 -2.71 -8.94 13.65
N GLU A 176 -1.85 -8.06 13.15
CA GLU A 176 -1.07 -7.15 13.99
C GLU A 176 -0.85 -5.82 13.30
N GLY A 177 -0.43 -4.83 14.09
CA GLY A 177 -0.40 -3.44 13.68
C GLY A 177 -1.81 -2.83 13.61
N THR A 178 -1.87 -1.59 13.15
CA THR A 178 -3.12 -0.87 12.96
C THR A 178 -3.09 -0.11 11.64
N ILE A 179 -4.25 0.00 11.02
CA ILE A 179 -4.47 0.89 9.88
C ILE A 179 -5.51 1.92 10.31
N ARG A 180 -5.25 3.17 9.99
CA ARG A 180 -6.19 4.27 10.19
C ARG A 180 -6.27 5.16 8.97
N VAL A 181 -7.39 5.85 8.81
CA VAL A 181 -7.50 6.93 7.82
C VAL A 181 -6.49 8.03 8.15
N GLU A 182 -5.87 8.59 7.11
CA GLU A 182 -4.87 9.66 7.26
C GLU A 182 -5.27 10.87 6.41
N ASN A 183 -5.66 11.94 7.08
CA ASN A 183 -6.14 13.18 6.45
C ASN A 183 -5.00 14.19 6.21
N ASP A 184 -3.85 14.07 6.89
CA ASP A 184 -2.70 14.95 6.72
C ASP A 184 -1.87 14.52 5.50
N ILE A 185 -1.91 15.34 4.45
CA ILE A 185 -1.13 15.11 3.22
C ILE A 185 0.38 15.21 3.43
N GLN A 186 0.85 15.84 4.51
CA GLN A 186 2.26 16.02 4.87
C GLN A 186 2.72 15.14 6.04
N LEU A 187 1.96 14.10 6.40
CA LEU A 187 2.37 13.16 7.46
C LEU A 187 3.84 12.77 7.28
N ARG A 188 4.66 13.17 8.26
CA ARG A 188 6.07 12.80 8.33
C ARG A 188 6.18 11.31 8.67
N HIS A 189 7.20 10.66 8.11
CA HIS A 189 7.61 9.33 8.56
C HIS A 189 8.74 9.48 9.59
N PRO A 190 8.99 8.46 10.42
CA PRO A 190 10.15 8.47 11.31
C PRO A 190 11.46 8.60 10.53
N THR A 191 12.51 9.10 11.18
CA THR A 191 13.85 9.18 10.56
C THR A 191 14.62 7.86 10.70
N ILE A 192 15.72 7.71 9.96
CA ILE A 192 16.54 6.49 10.07
C ILE A 192 17.25 6.41 11.43
N GLU A 193 17.56 7.56 12.02
CA GLU A 193 18.22 7.69 13.32
C GLU A 193 17.31 7.30 14.48
N SER A 194 15.99 7.30 14.29
CA SER A 194 15.04 6.87 15.32
C SER A 194 14.82 5.37 15.39
N ILE A 195 15.56 4.58 14.60
CA ILE A 195 15.54 3.12 14.66
C ILE A 195 16.58 2.65 15.66
N SER A 196 16.11 2.04 16.74
CA SER A 196 16.94 1.35 17.74
C SER A 196 16.95 -0.15 17.50
N TRP A 197 18.08 -0.80 17.75
CA TRP A 197 18.24 -2.25 17.63
C TRP A 197 18.89 -2.80 18.90
N ASP A 198 18.19 -3.71 19.57
CA ASP A 198 18.65 -4.34 20.82
C ASP A 198 19.47 -5.63 20.60
N GLY A 199 19.82 -5.93 19.34
CA GLY A 199 20.46 -7.18 18.93
C GLY A 199 19.48 -8.27 18.47
N LYS A 200 18.17 -8.05 18.60
CA LYS A 200 17.12 -9.00 18.19
C LYS A 200 15.97 -8.33 17.43
N ILE A 201 15.47 -7.19 17.91
CA ILE A 201 14.29 -6.50 17.38
C ILE A 201 14.66 -5.05 17.06
N GLU A 202 14.22 -4.58 15.89
CA GLU A 202 14.23 -3.16 15.55
C GLU A 202 12.95 -2.49 16.06
N THR A 203 13.12 -1.37 16.78
CA THR A 203 12.02 -0.55 17.28
C THR A 203 12.25 0.91 16.90
N CYS A 204 11.22 1.57 16.40
CA CYS A 204 11.23 3.02 16.25
C CYS A 204 10.90 3.67 17.59
N ILE A 205 11.77 4.58 18.04
CA ILE A 205 11.66 5.26 19.34
C ILE A 205 11.15 6.71 19.22
N GLU A 206 10.87 7.16 18.01
CA GLU A 206 10.34 8.49 17.77
C GLU A 206 8.85 8.56 18.12
N GLU A 207 8.40 9.72 18.55
CA GLU A 207 7.00 9.94 18.90
C GLU A 207 6.13 9.98 17.64
N GLU A 208 5.09 9.14 17.60
CA GLU A 208 4.11 9.11 16.52
C GLU A 208 3.27 10.40 16.52
N PRO A 209 3.05 11.03 15.36
CA PRO A 209 2.10 12.13 15.23
C PRO A 209 0.68 11.74 15.64
N ASP A 210 -0.06 12.70 16.19
CA ASP A 210 -1.46 12.52 16.58
C ASP A 210 -2.30 11.88 15.46
N ALA A 211 -3.26 11.05 15.88
CA ALA A 211 -4.24 10.52 14.96
C ALA A 211 -5.20 11.63 14.51
N ASN A 212 -5.47 11.69 13.20
CA ASN A 212 -6.45 12.62 12.63
C ASN A 212 -7.58 11.90 11.87
N GLY A 213 -7.59 10.57 11.89
CA GLY A 213 -8.58 9.73 11.24
C GLY A 213 -8.78 8.41 12.00
N PRO A 214 -9.93 7.74 11.80
CA PRO A 214 -10.32 6.60 12.60
C PRO A 214 -9.51 5.35 12.23
N SER A 215 -9.26 4.49 13.21
CA SER A 215 -8.78 3.13 12.97
C SER A 215 -9.94 2.19 12.62
N PHE A 216 -9.60 1.03 12.04
CA PHE A 216 -10.54 -0.04 11.76
C PHE A 216 -9.82 -1.40 11.83
N ASP A 217 -10.60 -2.46 11.94
CA ASP A 217 -10.08 -3.83 12.05
C ASP A 217 -9.23 -4.22 10.83
N ILE A 218 -7.92 -4.36 11.06
CA ILE A 218 -6.94 -4.71 10.02
C ILE A 218 -7.18 -6.10 9.43
N THR A 219 -7.83 -7.02 10.17
CA THR A 219 -8.14 -8.37 9.67
C THR A 219 -9.20 -8.36 8.56
N GLN A 220 -9.83 -7.21 8.31
CA GLN A 220 -10.76 -6.99 7.22
C GLN A 220 -10.06 -6.46 5.95
N VAL A 221 -8.79 -6.09 6.04
CA VAL A 221 -7.97 -5.60 4.93
C VAL A 221 -7.19 -6.73 4.28
N MET A 222 -7.29 -6.81 2.96
CA MET A 222 -6.44 -7.71 2.18
C MET A 222 -5.09 -7.05 1.90
N VAL A 223 -4.00 -7.76 2.13
CA VAL A 223 -2.64 -7.32 1.83
C VAL A 223 -1.98 -8.37 0.93
N PRO A 224 -1.58 -8.02 -0.31
CA PRO A 224 -0.75 -8.88 -1.12
C PRO A 224 0.67 -8.95 -0.54
N ILE A 225 1.13 -10.15 -0.22
CA ILE A 225 2.44 -10.38 0.40
C ILE A 225 3.29 -11.34 -0.42
N HIS A 226 4.60 -11.16 -0.39
CA HIS A 226 5.52 -12.03 -1.10
C HIS A 226 5.97 -13.19 -0.19
N THR A 227 5.47 -14.40 -0.45
CA THR A 227 5.61 -15.54 0.47
C THR A 227 6.82 -16.42 0.22
N LYS A 228 7.38 -16.42 -1.00
CA LYS A 228 8.43 -17.38 -1.39
C LYS A 228 9.80 -17.06 -0.78
N TYR A 229 10.14 -15.78 -0.74
CA TYR A 229 11.42 -15.27 -0.22
C TYR A 229 11.21 -14.23 0.90
N GLY A 230 9.97 -14.08 1.39
CA GLY A 230 9.66 -13.14 2.48
C GLY A 230 10.12 -11.70 2.23
N CYS A 231 10.72 -11.13 3.26
CA CYS A 231 11.24 -9.77 3.39
C CYS A 231 12.76 -9.82 3.36
N TYR A 232 13.38 -8.86 2.67
CA TYR A 232 14.82 -8.69 2.71
C TYR A 232 15.29 -8.35 4.13
N ASP A 233 16.33 -9.06 4.57
CA ASP A 233 16.97 -8.88 5.87
C ASP A 233 18.44 -8.49 5.68
N SER A 234 18.78 -7.27 6.14
CA SER A 234 20.15 -6.77 6.10
C SER A 234 20.85 -7.00 7.45
N ARG A 235 21.21 -8.25 7.74
CA ARG A 235 21.89 -8.65 8.99
C ARG A 235 21.07 -8.38 10.25
N GLY A 236 19.81 -8.78 10.26
CA GLY A 236 18.85 -8.56 11.35
C GLY A 236 18.13 -7.22 11.29
N LYS A 237 18.14 -6.54 10.14
CA LYS A 237 17.59 -5.18 9.96
C LYS A 237 16.65 -5.07 8.77
N ILE A 238 15.53 -4.41 8.98
CA ILE A 238 14.49 -4.21 7.96
C ILE A 238 14.82 -2.97 7.13
N ILE A 239 14.93 -3.17 5.81
CA ILE A 239 15.11 -2.05 4.88
C ILE A 239 13.76 -1.47 4.49
N ARG A 240 13.46 -0.27 5.00
CA ARG A 240 12.19 0.43 4.78
C ARG A 240 12.23 1.20 3.47
N CYS A 241 11.21 1.02 2.62
CA CYS A 241 11.16 1.63 1.29
C CYS A 241 11.06 3.16 1.30
N ILE A 242 10.67 3.74 2.44
CA ILE A 242 10.60 5.19 2.59
C ILE A 242 11.99 5.84 2.73
N HIS A 243 12.97 5.09 3.21
CA HIS A 243 14.34 5.56 3.44
C HIS A 243 15.29 5.18 2.31
N VAL A 244 15.08 4.00 1.74
CA VAL A 244 15.95 3.46 0.70
C VAL A 244 15.12 3.32 -0.56
N GLY A 245 15.47 4.10 -1.60
CA GLY A 245 14.88 3.96 -2.92
C GLY A 245 15.36 2.70 -3.63
N GLN A 246 14.61 2.25 -4.63
CA GLN A 246 14.81 0.92 -5.23
C GLN A 246 16.20 0.77 -5.89
N ARG A 247 16.70 1.82 -6.56
CA ARG A 247 18.04 1.78 -7.17
C ARG A 247 19.12 1.58 -6.11
N ASP A 248 19.06 2.35 -5.02
CA ASP A 248 20.03 2.27 -3.93
C ASP A 248 19.99 0.89 -3.25
N PHE A 249 18.78 0.40 -2.99
CA PHE A 249 18.55 -0.96 -2.50
C PHE A 249 19.24 -2.00 -3.38
N HIS A 250 18.98 -1.98 -4.69
CA HIS A 250 19.50 -2.99 -5.61
C HIS A 250 21.03 -2.90 -5.78
N THR A 251 21.60 -1.69 -5.85
CA THR A 251 23.03 -1.50 -6.07
C THR A 251 23.85 -1.78 -4.82
N ASN A 252 23.42 -1.31 -3.66
CA ASN A 252 24.25 -1.24 -2.46
C ASN A 252 23.88 -2.27 -1.39
N LEU A 253 22.58 -2.57 -1.25
CA LEU A 253 22.11 -3.39 -0.13
C LEU A 253 21.82 -4.82 -0.53
N PHE A 254 21.21 -5.05 -1.70
CA PHE A 254 20.69 -6.35 -2.09
C PHE A 254 21.78 -7.44 -2.14
N ARG A 255 21.51 -8.53 -1.43
CA ARG A 255 22.28 -9.77 -1.44
C ARG A 255 21.31 -10.96 -1.47
N ARG A 256 21.36 -11.76 -2.53
CA ARG A 256 20.46 -12.90 -2.71
C ARG A 256 20.61 -13.90 -1.56
N GLY A 257 19.48 -14.33 -0.98
CA GLY A 257 19.45 -15.30 0.12
C GLY A 257 19.51 -14.69 1.51
N SER A 258 19.52 -13.36 1.62
CA SER A 258 19.41 -12.63 2.87
C SER A 258 17.93 -12.29 3.16
N SER A 259 17.09 -13.31 3.33
CA SER A 259 15.66 -13.13 3.60
C SER A 259 15.22 -13.72 4.93
N MET A 260 14.31 -13.02 5.61
CA MET A 260 13.52 -13.59 6.69
C MET A 260 12.45 -14.52 6.10
N ARG A 261 12.14 -15.61 6.81
CA ARG A 261 11.01 -16.46 6.45
C ARG A 261 9.71 -15.70 6.71
N TRP A 262 8.72 -15.93 5.87
CA TRP A 262 7.40 -15.29 5.98
C TRP A 262 6.80 -15.32 7.39
N GLN A 263 6.90 -16.47 8.06
CA GLN A 263 6.34 -16.69 9.41
C GLN A 263 6.99 -15.81 10.49
N ASP A 264 8.18 -15.27 10.22
CA ASP A 264 8.90 -14.41 11.16
C ASP A 264 8.66 -12.91 10.88
N ILE A 265 7.91 -12.58 9.80
CA ILE A 265 7.79 -11.22 9.25
C ILE A 265 6.51 -10.51 9.71
N ILE A 266 5.37 -11.21 9.63
CA ILE A 266 4.08 -10.67 10.06
C ILE A 266 3.10 -11.79 10.40
N ASP A 267 2.29 -11.57 11.43
CA ASP A 267 1.24 -12.51 11.82
C ASP A 267 0.01 -12.34 10.92
N ILE A 268 -0.54 -13.46 10.41
CA ILE A 268 -1.65 -13.49 9.44
C ILE A 268 -2.79 -14.41 9.87
N VAL A 269 -4.00 -14.15 9.35
CA VAL A 269 -5.19 -15.04 9.48
C VAL A 269 -5.14 -16.22 8.53
#